data_AF-A0A2X1LBI8-F1
#
_entry.id   AF-A0A2X1LBI8-F1
#
_cell.length_a   1.000
_cell.length_b   1.000
_cell.length_c   1.000
_cell.angle_alpha   90.00
_cell.angle_beta   90.00
_cell.angle_gamma   90.00
#
_symmetry.space_group_name_H-M   'P 1'
#
loop_
_entity.id
_entity.type
_entity.pdbx_description
1 polymer ?
#
loop_
_entity_poly.entity_id
_entity_poly.type
_entity_poly.pdbx_seq_one_letter_code
_entity_poly.pdbx_strand_id
1 'polypeptide(L)'
;MEASVDVLVGQQTWTLTHKWFESVWTGDYLLLWKMSPEGESTITRDSSEEEILWLETMLNRALHISTEPSAEWRPLLVEKIKQFQKSHHLKTDGVVGFSTLVHLWQVAGESAYLYRDEANISPETTVKGK
;
A
#
# COMPACT_ATOMS: atom_id res chain seq x y z
N MET A 1 18.35 -15.75 0.25
CA MET A 1 16.98 -16.06 0.68
C MET A 1 16.16 -16.23 -0.58
N GLU A 2 15.40 -17.32 -0.70
CA GLU A 2 14.52 -17.55 -1.85
C GLU A 2 13.26 -16.69 -1.66
N ALA A 3 12.80 -15.99 -2.70
CA ALA A 3 11.61 -15.15 -2.62
C ALA A 3 10.35 -16.01 -2.48
N SER A 4 9.37 -15.52 -1.71
CA SER A 4 8.09 -16.21 -1.47
C SER A 4 6.90 -15.31 -1.79
N VAL A 5 5.76 -15.92 -2.07
CA VAL A 5 4.49 -15.25 -2.34
C VAL A 5 3.43 -15.82 -1.40
N ASP A 6 2.68 -14.95 -0.73
CA ASP A 6 1.52 -15.37 0.05
C ASP A 6 0.25 -15.25 -0.80
N VAL A 7 -0.56 -16.31 -0.83
CA VAL A 7 -1.83 -16.36 -1.58
C VAL A 7 -2.98 -16.78 -0.70
N LEU A 8 -4.15 -16.17 -0.90
CA LEU A 8 -5.40 -16.56 -0.24
C LEU A 8 -6.23 -17.40 -1.21
N VAL A 9 -6.43 -18.69 -0.89
CA VAL A 9 -7.24 -19.62 -1.68
C VAL A 9 -8.28 -20.26 -0.78
N GLY A 10 -9.56 -20.07 -1.11
CA GLY A 10 -10.66 -20.69 -0.34
C GLY A 10 -10.65 -20.32 1.15
N GLN A 11 -10.34 -19.07 1.50
CA GLN A 11 -10.20 -18.54 2.87
C GLN A 11 -8.95 -19.03 3.64
N GLN A 12 -8.04 -19.75 3.00
CA GLN A 12 -6.77 -20.17 3.61
C GLN A 12 -5.58 -19.45 2.96
N THR A 13 -4.67 -18.94 3.78
CA THR A 13 -3.40 -18.34 3.32
C THR A 13 -2.36 -19.44 3.12
N TRP A 14 -1.66 -19.41 1.98
CA TRP A 14 -0.57 -20.31 1.63
C TRP A 14 0.68 -19.48 1.30
N THR A 15 1.84 -19.88 1.83
CA THR A 15 3.13 -19.32 1.43
C THR A 15 3.78 -20.25 0.40
N LEU A 16 4.02 -19.71 -0.79
CA LEU A 16 4.56 -20.42 -1.94
C LEU A 16 5.96 -19.94 -2.24
N THR A 17 6.81 -20.79 -2.82
CA THR A 17 8.05 -20.30 -3.41
C THR A 17 7.73 -19.52 -4.68
N HIS A 18 8.45 -18.42 -4.92
CA HIS A 18 8.27 -17.61 -6.13
C HIS A 18 8.44 -18.45 -7.40
N LYS A 19 9.44 -19.34 -7.41
CA LYS A 19 9.74 -20.26 -8.52
C LYS A 19 8.56 -21.19 -8.85
N TRP A 20 7.89 -21.74 -7.83
CA TRP A 20 6.73 -22.59 -8.08
C TRP A 20 5.56 -21.77 -8.61
N PHE A 21 5.32 -20.59 -8.02
CA PHE A 21 4.25 -19.70 -8.45
C PHE A 21 4.40 -19.33 -9.94
N GLU A 22 5.60 -18.95 -10.37
CA GLU A 22 5.90 -18.65 -11.78
C GLU A 22 5.65 -19.84 -12.73
N SER A 23 5.74 -21.07 -12.24
CA SER A 23 5.51 -22.26 -13.08
C SER A 23 4.03 -22.56 -13.34
N VAL A 24 3.13 -22.05 -12.51
CA VAL A 24 1.67 -22.30 -12.58
C VAL A 24 0.86 -21.05 -12.90
N TRP A 25 1.41 -19.86 -12.68
CA TRP A 25 0.74 -18.59 -12.92
C TRP A 25 0.60 -18.29 -14.41
N THR A 26 -0.63 -18.01 -14.86
CA THR A 26 -0.94 -17.77 -16.27
C THR A 26 -0.86 -16.30 -16.68
N GLY A 27 -0.71 -15.37 -15.73
CA GLY A 27 -0.57 -13.93 -16.01
C GLY A 27 -1.80 -13.08 -15.70
N ASP A 28 -3.00 -13.66 -15.67
CA ASP A 28 -4.24 -12.91 -15.54
C ASP A 28 -4.53 -12.49 -14.09
N TYR A 29 -4.66 -11.19 -13.84
CA TYR A 29 -5.03 -10.66 -12.53
C TYR A 29 -6.06 -9.54 -12.62
N LEU A 30 -6.86 -9.41 -11.55
CA LEU A 30 -7.67 -8.23 -11.29
C LEU A 30 -7.04 -7.47 -10.12
N LEU A 31 -6.61 -6.24 -10.36
CA LEU A 31 -6.07 -5.37 -9.32
C LEU A 31 -7.22 -4.65 -8.62
N LEU A 32 -7.54 -5.08 -7.41
CA LEU A 32 -8.46 -4.36 -6.53
C LEU A 32 -7.67 -3.32 -5.75
N TRP A 33 -7.94 -2.06 -6.02
CA TRP A 33 -7.31 -0.94 -5.33
C TRP A 33 -8.35 0.12 -4.99
N LYS A 34 -8.09 0.87 -3.92
CA LYS A 34 -8.98 1.91 -3.41
C LYS A 34 -8.56 3.26 -4.02
N MET A 35 -9.51 3.93 -4.67
CA MET A 35 -9.37 5.29 -5.21
C MET A 35 -9.25 6.32 -4.07
N SER A 36 -9.18 7.62 -4.38
CA SER A 36 -9.33 8.65 -3.35
C SER A 36 -10.67 8.49 -2.59
N PRO A 37 -10.86 9.15 -1.44
CA PRO A 37 -12.12 9.10 -0.69
C PRO A 37 -13.35 9.46 -1.54
N GLU A 38 -13.19 10.32 -2.54
CA GLU A 38 -14.26 10.76 -3.45
C GLU A 38 -14.36 9.91 -4.74
N GLY A 39 -13.52 8.89 -4.88
CA GLY A 39 -13.55 7.99 -6.04
C GLY A 39 -12.70 8.46 -7.22
N GLU A 40 -11.80 9.42 -7.00
CA GLU A 40 -10.91 9.92 -8.04
C GLU A 40 -9.62 9.11 -8.14
N SER A 41 -9.11 9.01 -9.37
CA SER A 41 -7.85 8.29 -9.66
C SER A 41 -6.59 9.08 -9.32
N THR A 42 -6.77 10.39 -9.06
CA THR A 42 -5.70 11.33 -8.72
C THR A 42 -6.21 12.41 -7.79
N ILE A 43 -5.37 12.88 -6.86
CA ILE A 43 -5.64 14.10 -6.09
C ILE A 43 -4.74 15.22 -6.61
N THR A 44 -5.31 16.38 -6.89
CA THR A 44 -4.60 17.52 -7.50
C THR A 44 -4.93 18.83 -6.78
N ARG A 45 -4.34 19.93 -7.24
CA ARG A 45 -4.64 21.28 -6.74
C ARG A 45 -6.09 21.74 -6.96
N ASP A 46 -6.81 21.09 -7.87
CA ASP A 46 -8.19 21.43 -8.22
C ASP A 46 -9.19 20.44 -7.60
N SER A 47 -8.70 19.48 -6.79
CA SER A 47 -9.52 18.60 -5.96
C SER A 47 -10.26 19.38 -4.87
N SER A 48 -11.27 18.74 -4.27
CA SER A 48 -12.03 19.32 -3.16
C SER A 48 -11.14 19.60 -1.94
N GLU A 49 -11.62 20.48 -1.06
CA GLU A 49 -10.97 20.75 0.22
C GLU A 49 -10.90 19.48 1.07
N GLU A 50 -11.91 18.61 1.01
CA GLU A 50 -11.98 17.33 1.70
C GLU A 50 -10.90 16.34 1.21
N GLU A 51 -10.67 16.23 -0.10
CA GLU A 51 -9.60 15.40 -0.66
C GLU A 51 -8.21 15.91 -0.25
N ILE A 52 -8.00 17.23 -0.28
CA ILE A 52 -6.73 17.85 0.10
C ILE A 52 -6.48 17.66 1.61
N LEU A 53 -7.50 17.85 2.43
CA LEU A 53 -7.43 17.64 3.88
C LEU A 53 -7.11 16.18 4.21
N TRP A 54 -7.76 15.23 3.53
CA TRP A 54 -7.47 13.81 3.67
C TRP A 54 -6.02 13.50 3.29
N LEU A 55 -5.56 14.02 2.14
CA LEU A 55 -4.19 13.84 1.66
C LEU A 55 -3.18 14.34 2.70
N GLU A 56 -3.36 15.57 3.21
CA GLU A 56 -2.43 16.12 4.21
C GLU A 56 -2.47 15.33 5.53
N THR A 57 -3.65 14.86 5.95
CA THR A 57 -3.79 13.99 7.12
C THR A 57 -3.00 12.69 6.95
N MET A 58 -3.11 12.04 5.79
CA MET A 58 -2.38 10.79 5.51
C MET A 58 -0.88 11.02 5.40
N LEU A 59 -0.44 12.12 4.79
CA LEU A 59 0.98 12.49 4.72
C LEU A 59 1.56 12.79 6.11
N ASN A 60 0.82 13.51 6.96
CA ASN A 60 1.26 13.79 8.33
C ASN A 60 1.43 12.49 9.13
N ARG A 61 0.50 11.54 8.98
CA ARG A 61 0.61 10.22 9.60
C ARG A 61 1.81 9.43 9.08
N ALA A 62 2.00 9.38 7.75
CA ALA A 62 3.08 8.64 7.12
C ALA A 62 4.48 9.17 7.47
N LEU A 63 4.60 10.50 7.59
CA LEU A 63 5.86 11.20 7.83
C LEU A 63 6.09 11.49 9.33
N HIS A 64 5.21 11.01 10.22
CA HIS A 64 5.25 11.26 11.66
C HIS A 64 5.29 12.76 12.02
N ILE A 65 4.53 13.58 11.30
CA ILE A 65 4.42 15.03 11.50
C ILE A 65 3.20 15.33 12.39
N SER A 66 3.38 16.05 13.48
CA SER A 66 2.31 16.39 14.45
C SER A 66 1.62 17.73 14.19
N THR A 67 1.62 18.23 12.96
CA THR A 67 0.93 19.47 12.60
C THR A 67 -0.53 19.21 12.26
N GLU A 68 -1.40 20.16 12.57
CA GLU A 68 -2.78 20.13 12.06
C GLU A 68 -2.78 20.13 10.52
N PRO A 69 -3.58 19.26 9.87
CA PRO A 69 -3.71 19.24 8.42
C PRO A 69 -4.47 20.48 7.92
N SER A 70 -4.16 20.93 6.72
CA SER A 70 -4.82 22.02 6.03
C SER A 70 -5.51 21.49 4.78
N ALA A 71 -6.62 22.10 4.39
CA ALA A 71 -7.30 21.81 3.14
C ALA A 71 -6.71 22.59 1.93
N GLU A 72 -5.50 23.15 2.08
CA GLU A 72 -4.92 24.05 1.07
C GLU A 72 -3.76 23.42 0.29
N TRP A 73 -3.82 23.51 -1.03
CA TRP A 73 -2.73 23.10 -1.91
C TRP A 73 -1.56 24.10 -1.88
N ARG A 74 -0.72 24.03 -0.84
CA ARG A 74 0.45 24.91 -0.63
C ARG A 74 1.75 24.23 -1.08
N PRO A 75 2.84 24.99 -1.34
CA PRO A 75 4.14 24.42 -1.67
C PRO A 75 4.66 23.39 -0.65
N LEU A 76 4.33 23.58 0.63
CA LEU A 76 4.67 22.63 1.69
C LEU A 76 3.99 21.26 1.49
N LEU A 77 2.74 21.23 1.04
CA LEU A 77 2.03 19.98 0.74
C LEU A 77 2.74 19.22 -0.39
N VAL A 78 3.16 19.92 -1.44
CA VAL A 78 3.92 19.32 -2.56
C VAL A 78 5.24 18.71 -2.08
N GLU A 79 5.92 19.37 -1.14
CA GLU A 79 7.13 18.84 -0.54
C GLU A 79 6.86 17.58 0.30
N LYS A 80 5.78 17.57 1.10
CA LYS A 80 5.34 16.37 1.84
C LYS A 80 5.03 15.21 0.88
N ILE A 81 4.33 15.46 -0.23
CA ILE A 81 4.04 14.44 -1.25
C ILE A 81 5.35 13.84 -1.78
N LYS A 82 6.31 14.68 -2.15
CA LYS A 82 7.61 14.22 -2.67
C LYS A 82 8.41 13.44 -1.64
N GLN A 83 8.41 13.89 -0.38
CA GLN A 83 9.08 13.17 0.71
C GLN A 83 8.47 11.79 0.92
N PHE A 84 7.14 11.70 0.94
CA PHE A 84 6.41 10.44 1.01
C PHE A 84 6.72 9.52 -0.18
N GLN A 85 6.65 10.04 -1.41
CA GLN A 85 6.99 9.27 -2.60
C GLN A 85 8.42 8.71 -2.51
N LYS A 86 9.37 9.53 -2.08
CA LYS A 86 10.77 9.13 -1.91
C LYS A 86 10.94 8.05 -0.84
N SER A 87 10.28 8.19 0.33
CA SER A 87 10.40 7.23 1.43
C SER A 87 9.77 5.87 1.10
N HIS A 88 8.80 5.82 0.18
CA HIS A 88 8.15 4.60 -0.29
C HIS A 88 8.69 4.08 -1.63
N HIS A 89 9.87 4.57 -2.08
CA HIS A 89 10.51 4.15 -3.34
C HIS A 89 9.63 4.35 -4.58
N LEU A 90 8.74 5.35 -4.55
CA LEU A 90 7.91 5.78 -5.67
C LEU A 90 8.64 6.82 -6.53
N LYS A 91 8.10 7.04 -7.73
CA LYS A 91 8.53 8.16 -8.57
C LYS A 91 8.26 9.49 -7.84
N THR A 92 9.30 10.26 -7.57
CA THR A 92 9.23 11.52 -6.81
C THR A 92 8.85 12.72 -7.69
N ASP A 93 7.67 12.68 -8.29
CA ASP A 93 7.18 13.73 -9.20
C ASP A 93 6.17 14.70 -8.57
N GLY A 94 5.74 14.44 -7.33
CA GLY A 94 4.72 15.24 -6.66
C GLY A 94 3.29 14.95 -7.11
N VAL A 95 3.08 13.91 -7.92
CA VAL A 95 1.76 13.51 -8.42
C VAL A 95 1.13 12.45 -7.51
N VAL A 96 -0.06 12.75 -6.98
CA VAL A 96 -0.84 11.79 -6.18
C VAL A 96 -1.73 10.96 -7.10
N GLY A 97 -1.12 10.01 -7.82
CA GLY A 97 -1.83 9.04 -8.65
C GLY A 97 -1.91 7.65 -8.02
N PHE A 98 -2.28 6.65 -8.82
CA PHE A 98 -2.48 5.26 -8.43
C PHE A 98 -1.47 4.73 -7.39
N SER A 99 -0.16 4.72 -7.69
CA SER A 99 0.85 4.14 -6.79
C SER A 99 0.95 4.91 -5.47
N THR A 100 0.80 6.23 -5.51
CA THR A 100 0.80 7.08 -4.31
C THR A 100 -0.43 6.77 -3.44
N LEU A 101 -1.62 6.69 -4.05
CA LEU A 101 -2.87 6.38 -3.35
C LEU A 101 -2.82 5.01 -2.67
N VAL A 102 -2.31 3.98 -3.35
CA VAL A 102 -2.14 2.62 -2.76
C VAL A 102 -1.32 2.69 -1.46
N HIS A 103 -0.21 3.42 -1.46
CA HIS A 103 0.64 3.53 -0.27
C HIS A 103 0.00 4.39 0.82
N LEU A 104 -0.74 5.45 0.46
CA LEU A 104 -1.49 6.25 1.45
C LEU A 104 -2.55 5.39 2.16
N TRP A 105 -3.26 4.52 1.43
CA TRP A 105 -4.22 3.59 2.04
C TRP A 105 -3.56 2.52 2.93
N GLN A 106 -2.35 2.09 2.59
CA GLN A 106 -1.56 1.21 3.47
C GLN A 106 -1.20 1.90 4.79
N VAL A 107 -0.80 3.17 4.74
CA VAL A 107 -0.56 3.97 5.95
C VAL A 107 -1.85 4.18 6.75
N ALA A 108 -2.99 4.32 6.07
CA ALA A 108 -4.28 4.50 6.72
C ALA A 108 -4.71 3.28 7.55
N GLY A 109 -4.18 2.08 7.26
CA GLY A 109 -4.67 0.82 7.84
C GLY A 109 -5.85 0.23 7.06
N GLU A 110 -6.11 0.73 5.85
CA GLU A 110 -7.32 0.49 5.06
C GLU A 110 -7.04 -0.31 3.78
N SER A 111 -5.78 -0.69 3.56
CA SER A 111 -5.42 -1.66 2.54
C SER A 111 -5.79 -3.06 2.99
N ALA A 112 -6.21 -3.93 2.08
CA ALA A 112 -6.34 -5.35 2.38
C ALA A 112 -5.00 -5.91 2.87
N TYR A 113 -5.00 -6.52 4.06
CA TYR A 113 -3.85 -7.25 4.58
C TYR A 113 -4.10 -8.74 4.41
N LEU A 114 -3.09 -9.47 3.96
CA LEU A 114 -3.10 -10.92 4.07
C LEU A 114 -2.90 -11.26 5.55
N TYR A 115 -3.94 -11.78 6.21
CA TYR A 115 -3.81 -12.27 7.58
C TYR A 115 -2.89 -13.50 7.57
N ARG A 116 -1.73 -13.36 8.21
CA ARG A 116 -0.82 -14.46 8.50
C ARG A 116 -1.07 -14.86 9.94
N ASP A 117 -1.54 -16.08 10.17
CA ASP A 117 -1.75 -16.58 11.52
C ASP A 117 -0.38 -16.70 12.22
N GLU A 118 -0.06 -15.76 13.12
CA GLU A 118 1.21 -15.76 13.87
C GLU A 118 1.31 -16.93 14.87
N ALA A 119 0.24 -17.70 15.03
CA ALA A 119 0.13 -18.76 16.04
C ALA A 119 0.86 -20.09 15.70
N ASN A 120 1.56 -20.21 14.56
CA ASN A 120 2.23 -21.47 14.20
C ASN A 120 3.74 -21.37 13.93
N ILE A 121 4.39 -20.30 14.42
CA ILE A 121 5.85 -20.22 14.39
C ILE A 121 6.43 -20.87 15.65
N SER A 122 6.34 -22.20 15.74
CA SER A 122 7.33 -22.96 16.51
C SER A 122 8.51 -23.23 15.57
N PRO A 123 9.74 -22.75 15.86
CA PRO A 123 10.90 -23.09 15.06
C PRO A 123 11.33 -24.51 15.42
N GLU A 124 10.66 -25.51 14.83
CA GLU A 124 11.17 -26.87 14.57
C GLU A 124 10.00 -27.81 14.24
N THR A 125 9.77 -28.07 12.96
CA THR A 125 9.63 -29.46 12.50
C THR A 125 9.83 -29.53 10.99
N THR A 126 10.93 -30.16 10.61
CA THR A 126 11.10 -30.70 9.25
C THR A 126 10.03 -31.75 9.03
N VAL A 127 9.13 -31.56 8.08
CA VAL A 127 8.32 -32.67 7.56
C VAL A 127 8.86 -33.02 6.17
N LYS A 128 9.72 -34.04 6.12
CA LYS A 128 9.91 -34.86 4.93
C LYS A 128 8.75 -35.84 4.84
N GLY A 129 8.15 -35.95 3.67
CA GLY A 129 7.30 -37.08 3.29
C GLY A 129 6.43 -36.71 2.09
N LYS A 130 6.28 -37.55 1.05
CA LYS A 130 6.89 -38.82 0.70
C LYS A 130 6.72 -38.99 -0.80
#